data_AF-F8QJA1-F1
#
_entry.id   AF-F8QJA1-F1
#
_cell.length_a   1.000
_cell.length_b   1.000
_cell.length_c   1.000
_cell.angle_alpha   90.00
_cell.angle_beta   90.00
_cell.angle_gamma   90.00
#
_symmetry.space_group_name_H-M   'P 1'
#
loop_
_entity.id
_entity.type
_entity.pdbx_description
1 polymer ?
#
loop_
_entity_poly.entity_id
_entity_poly.type
_entity_poly.pdbx_seq_one_letter_code
_entity_poly.pdbx_strand_id
1 'polypeptide(L)'
;MQQKRQQEDCCKQKEQSGVLTEWKKLDNLQKTQNTARREAYHEAMHLWKEESNLAKQEQRQVGWAKLKLGKLESQAPKPGPVQGKGDETSKGNGEVTGSEDEQSDENIDGMESDGESAEE
;
A
#
# COMPACT_ATOMS: atom_id res chain seq x y z
N MET A 1 45.35 -5.32 22.21
CA MET A 1 44.41 -6.29 21.57
C MET A 1 42.94 -5.96 21.85
N GLN A 2 42.51 -5.70 23.09
CA GLN A 2 41.10 -5.41 23.41
C GLN A 2 40.59 -4.07 22.84
N GLN A 3 41.39 -3.01 22.92
CA GLN A 3 41.01 -1.67 22.43
C GLN A 3 40.74 -1.63 20.92
N LYS A 4 41.54 -2.35 20.11
CA LYS A 4 41.34 -2.45 18.66
C LYS A 4 40.02 -3.15 18.30
N ARG A 5 39.65 -4.20 19.04
CA ARG A 5 38.36 -4.89 18.86
C ARG A 5 37.17 -3.98 19.18
N GLN A 6 37.24 -3.25 20.29
CA GLN A 6 36.18 -2.31 20.67
C GLN A 6 36.00 -1.18 19.65
N GLN A 7 37.10 -0.69 19.06
CA GLN A 7 37.05 0.33 18.01
C GLN A 7 36.40 -0.22 16.73
N GLU A 8 36.78 -1.43 16.30
CA GLU A 8 36.21 -2.09 15.13
C GLU A 8 34.71 -2.35 15.30
N ASP A 9 34.27 -2.78 16.49
CA ASP A 9 32.86 -3.04 16.77
C ASP A 9 32.04 -1.74 16.77
N CYS A 10 32.58 -0.66 17.35
CA CYS A 10 31.94 0.66 17.33
C CYS A 10 31.80 1.22 15.90
N CYS A 11 32.82 1.06 15.05
CA CYS A 11 32.76 1.47 13.64
C CYS A 11 31.68 0.69 12.88
N LYS A 12 31.64 -0.64 13.01
CA LYS A 12 30.65 -1.49 12.33
C LYS A 12 29.22 -1.17 12.78
N GLN A 13 29.02 -0.91 14.07
CA GLN A 13 27.71 -0.54 14.60
C GLN A 13 27.22 0.79 14.02
N LYS A 14 28.11 1.78 13.89
CA LYS A 14 27.77 3.08 13.29
C LYS A 14 27.43 2.93 11.81
N GLU A 15 28.20 2.15 11.05
CA GLU A 15 27.92 1.88 9.64
C GLU A 15 26.56 1.21 9.44
N GLN A 16 26.24 0.18 10.23
CA GLN A 16 24.92 -0.47 10.18
C GLN A 16 23.79 0.49 10.56
N SER A 17 24.01 1.35 11.56
CA SER A 17 23.01 2.34 11.95
C SER A 17 22.73 3.34 10.82
N GLY A 18 23.77 3.78 10.10
CA GLY A 18 23.64 4.64 8.92
C GLY A 18 22.81 3.97 7.82
N VAL A 19 23.21 2.75 7.42
CA VAL A 19 22.51 1.96 6.40
C VAL A 19 21.03 1.75 6.76
N LEU A 20 20.72 1.42 8.02
CA LEU A 20 19.35 1.23 8.46
C LEU A 20 18.53 2.53 8.40
N THR A 21 19.13 3.68 8.75
CA THR A 21 18.45 4.98 8.67
C THR A 21 18.15 5.40 7.24
N GLU A 22 19.07 5.17 6.31
CA GLU A 22 18.86 5.46 4.89
C GLU A 22 17.79 4.55 4.29
N TRP A 23 17.84 3.26 4.58
CA TRP A 23 16.80 2.31 4.16
C TRP A 23 15.41 2.74 4.65
N LYS A 24 15.29 3.13 5.92
CA LYS A 24 14.01 3.59 6.48
C LYS A 24 13.49 4.85 5.77
N LYS A 25 14.35 5.78 5.35
CA LYS A 25 13.92 6.97 4.61
C LYS A 25 13.37 6.60 3.23
N LEU A 26 14.06 5.72 2.51
CA LEU A 26 13.61 5.24 1.20
C LEU A 26 12.30 4.45 1.30
N ASP A 27 12.18 3.59 2.31
CA ASP A 27 10.96 2.82 2.58
C ASP A 27 9.75 3.74 2.82
N ASN A 28 9.91 4.79 3.63
CA ASN A 28 8.83 5.75 3.87
C ASN A 28 8.46 6.53 2.61
N LEU A 29 9.45 6.99 1.83
CA LEU A 29 9.19 7.69 0.58
C LEU A 29 8.37 6.83 -0.39
N GLN A 30 8.75 5.57 -0.52
CA GLN A 30 8.05 4.61 -1.37
C GLN A 30 6.62 4.35 -0.90
N LYS A 31 6.41 4.23 0.42
CA LYS A 31 5.06 4.11 1.01
C LYS A 31 4.20 5.30 0.65
N THR A 32 4.70 6.52 0.85
CA THR A 32 3.97 7.75 0.48
C THR A 32 3.60 7.78 -1.00
N GLN A 33 4.52 7.41 -1.89
CA GLN A 33 4.23 7.37 -3.33
C GLN A 33 3.18 6.31 -3.69
N ASN A 34 3.26 5.12 -3.09
CA ASN A 34 2.27 4.07 -3.31
C ASN A 34 0.89 4.46 -2.79
N THR A 35 0.81 5.13 -1.63
CA THR A 35 -0.45 5.69 -1.12
C THR A 35 -1.04 6.70 -2.09
N ALA A 36 -0.25 7.69 -2.52
CA ALA A 36 -0.72 8.70 -3.47
C ALA A 36 -1.19 8.08 -4.80
N ARG A 37 -0.50 7.04 -5.30
CA ARG A 37 -0.94 6.31 -6.51
C ARG A 37 -2.28 5.59 -6.32
N ARG A 38 -2.53 5.02 -5.13
CA ARG A 38 -3.82 4.39 -4.82
C ARG A 38 -4.92 5.42 -4.73
N GLU A 39 -4.71 6.52 -4.01
CA GLU A 39 -5.68 7.59 -3.86
C GLU A 39 -6.08 8.19 -5.21
N ALA A 40 -5.11 8.56 -6.04
CA ALA A 40 -5.37 9.07 -7.39
C ALA A 40 -6.15 8.06 -8.26
N TYR A 41 -5.88 6.76 -8.11
CA TYR A 41 -6.66 5.73 -8.80
C TYR A 41 -8.10 5.65 -8.28
N HIS A 42 -8.31 5.73 -6.97
CA HIS A 42 -9.66 5.71 -6.38
C HIS A 42 -10.47 6.93 -6.83
N GLU A 43 -9.87 8.12 -6.82
CA GLU A 43 -10.51 9.35 -7.33
C GLU A 43 -10.88 9.21 -8.80
N ALA A 44 -9.95 8.77 -9.65
CA ALA A 44 -10.22 8.61 -11.06
C ALA A 44 -11.26 7.51 -11.35
N MET A 45 -11.29 6.45 -10.53
CA MET A 45 -12.33 5.41 -10.58
C MET A 45 -13.71 5.95 -10.17
N HIS A 46 -13.76 6.84 -9.18
CA HIS A 46 -14.99 7.50 -8.76
C HIS A 46 -15.57 8.33 -9.91
N LEU A 47 -14.75 9.19 -10.51
CA LEU A 47 -15.13 10.02 -11.67
C LEU A 47 -15.59 9.16 -12.85
N TRP A 48 -14.85 8.09 -13.17
CA TRP A 48 -15.24 7.17 -14.24
C TRP A 48 -16.60 6.51 -13.95
N LYS A 49 -16.90 6.18 -12.70
CA LYS A 49 -18.20 5.59 -12.31
C LYS A 49 -19.33 6.61 -12.46
N GLU A 50 -19.12 7.85 -12.04
CA GLU A 50 -20.09 8.94 -12.21
C GLU A 50 -20.39 9.20 -13.69
N GLU A 51 -19.35 9.37 -14.51
CA GLU A 51 -19.49 9.55 -15.96
C GLU A 51 -20.16 8.34 -16.60
N SER A 52 -19.77 7.12 -16.21
CA SER A 52 -20.39 5.91 -16.72
C SER A 52 -21.87 5.83 -16.40
N ASN A 53 -22.28 6.27 -15.21
CA ASN A 53 -23.68 6.29 -14.82
C ASN A 53 -24.46 7.35 -15.61
N LEU A 54 -23.88 8.55 -15.79
CA LEU A 54 -24.49 9.60 -16.60
C LEU A 54 -24.67 9.15 -18.06
N ALA A 55 -23.64 8.56 -18.67
CA ALA A 55 -23.73 8.04 -20.03
C ALA A 55 -24.83 6.98 -20.17
N LYS A 56 -24.99 6.10 -19.18
CA LYS A 56 -26.10 5.12 -19.15
C LYS A 56 -27.46 5.80 -19.11
N GLN A 57 -27.63 6.82 -18.26
CA GLN A 57 -28.87 7.60 -18.18
C GLN A 57 -29.19 8.30 -19.50
N GLU A 58 -28.18 8.83 -20.18
CA GLU A 58 -28.31 9.47 -21.49
C GLU A 58 -28.40 8.46 -22.66
N GLN A 59 -28.36 7.15 -22.39
CA GLN A 59 -28.28 6.07 -23.39
C GLN A 59 -27.11 6.23 -24.37
N ARG A 60 -26.01 6.81 -23.90
CA ARG A 60 -24.76 6.99 -24.63
C ARG A 60 -23.73 5.96 -24.18
N GLN A 61 -22.74 5.74 -25.04
CA GLN A 61 -21.57 4.94 -24.67
C GLN A 61 -20.58 5.80 -23.90
N VAL A 62 -19.99 5.22 -22.85
CA VAL A 62 -18.87 5.85 -22.13
C VAL A 62 -17.69 5.94 -23.09
N GLY A 63 -17.25 7.16 -23.41
CA GLY A 63 -16.18 7.37 -24.39
C GLY A 63 -14.81 6.91 -23.89
N TRP A 64 -14.65 6.72 -22.58
CA TRP A 64 -13.37 6.46 -21.93
C TRP A 64 -13.35 5.06 -21.29
N ALA A 65 -12.22 4.37 -21.43
CA ALA A 65 -12.04 3.03 -20.87
C ALA A 65 -11.88 3.09 -19.35
N LYS A 66 -12.33 2.01 -18.68
CA LYS A 66 -12.10 1.84 -17.24
C LYS A 66 -10.61 1.82 -16.94
N LEU A 67 -10.18 2.70 -16.04
CA LEU A 67 -8.80 2.76 -15.56
C LEU A 67 -8.40 1.48 -14.82
N LYS A 68 -7.12 1.14 -14.84
CA LYS A 68 -6.55 0.00 -14.11
C LYS A 68 -5.40 0.49 -13.25
N LEU A 69 -5.35 0.03 -12.00
CA LEU A 69 -4.21 0.29 -11.14
C LEU A 69 -3.02 -0.54 -11.65
N GLY A 70 -1.93 0.14 -12.01
CA GLY A 70 -0.68 -0.50 -12.41
C GLY A 70 0.03 -1.20 -11.24
N LYS A 71 1.21 -1.76 -11.52
CA LYS A 71 2.06 -2.34 -10.47
C LYS A 71 2.54 -1.23 -9.53
N LEU A 72 2.30 -1.42 -8.24
CA LEU A 72 2.87 -0.57 -7.19
C LEU A 72 4.34 -0.92 -6.99
N GLU A 73 5.08 0.02 -6.43
CA GLU A 73 6.50 -0.20 -6.17
C GLU A 73 6.66 -1.18 -5.01
N SER A 74 7.47 -2.21 -5.19
CA SER A 74 7.72 -3.25 -4.18
C SER A 74 8.69 -2.76 -3.12
N GLN A 75 8.39 -3.03 -1.85
CA GLN A 75 9.24 -2.66 -0.73
C GLN A 75 10.68 -3.15 -0.92
N ALA A 76 11.66 -2.27 -0.67
CA ALA A 76 13.07 -2.65 -0.69
C ALA A 76 13.37 -3.62 0.47
N PRO A 77 14.13 -4.72 0.24
CA PRO A 77 14.45 -5.67 1.29
C PRO A 77 15.22 -4.99 2.43
N LYS A 78 14.82 -5.30 3.66
CA LYS A 78 15.45 -4.75 4.87
C LYS A 78 16.89 -5.25 5.00
N PRO A 79 17.88 -4.37 5.26
CA PRO A 79 19.25 -4.80 5.49
C PRO A 79 19.31 -5.70 6.74
N GLY A 80 19.89 -6.89 6.59
CA GLY A 80 20.06 -7.86 7.67
C GLY A 80 21.18 -7.47 8.63
N PRO A 81 21.19 -8.00 9.87
CA PRO A 81 22.30 -7.81 10.79
C PRO A 81 23.56 -8.47 10.21
N VAL A 82 24.69 -7.75 10.22
CA VAL A 82 25.98 -8.34 9.81
C VAL A 82 26.43 -9.29 10.93
N GLN A 83 25.99 -10.54 10.88
CA GLN A 83 26.62 -11.60 11.65
C GLN A 83 27.92 -12.00 10.96
N GLY A 84 29.04 -11.91 11.70
CA GLY A 84 30.34 -12.37 11.23
C GLY A 84 30.27 -13.83 10.79
N LYS A 85 30.95 -14.14 9.67
CA LYS A 85 31.01 -15.44 8.99
C LYS A 85 30.68 -16.64 9.90
N GLY A 86 29.54 -17.26 9.63
CA GLY A 86 29.13 -18.58 10.08
C GLY A 86 28.08 -19.08 9.10
N ASP A 87 28.30 -20.27 8.56
CA ASP A 87 27.61 -20.87 7.42
C ASP A 87 26.12 -21.19 7.67
N GLU A 88 25.41 -21.41 6.57
CA GLU A 88 24.13 -22.09 6.40
C GLU A 88 22.78 -21.48 6.86
N THR A 89 21.95 -21.21 5.84
CA THR A 89 20.49 -21.36 5.77
C THR A 89 19.61 -20.73 6.86
N SER A 90 18.85 -19.72 6.46
CA SER A 90 17.48 -19.57 6.98
C SER A 90 16.51 -19.21 5.87
N LYS A 91 15.82 -20.25 5.40
CA LYS A 91 14.58 -20.22 4.66
C LYS A 91 13.51 -19.52 5.51
N GLY A 92 12.83 -18.54 4.92
CA GLY A 92 11.40 -18.26 5.15
C GLY A 92 10.94 -17.88 6.57
N ASN A 93 10.53 -16.63 6.73
CA ASN A 93 9.26 -16.26 7.36
C ASN A 93 8.94 -14.86 6.81
N GLY A 94 7.85 -14.63 6.07
CA GLY A 94 6.51 -15.07 6.42
C GLY A 94 5.92 -14.22 7.56
N GLU A 95 6.39 -12.99 7.78
CA GLU A 95 5.68 -12.05 8.66
C GLU A 95 4.57 -11.37 7.86
N VAL A 96 3.41 -12.03 7.82
CA VAL A 96 2.13 -11.39 7.58
C VAL A 96 1.82 -10.58 8.85
N THR A 97 2.26 -9.34 8.92
CA THR A 97 1.60 -8.38 9.81
C THR A 97 0.36 -7.93 9.06
N GLY A 98 -0.73 -8.68 9.27
CA GLY A 98 -2.06 -8.16 9.02
C GLY A 98 -2.18 -6.83 9.74
N SER A 99 -2.33 -5.76 8.97
CA SER A 99 -3.13 -4.63 9.43
C SER A 99 -4.49 -4.88 8.81
N GLU A 100 -5.27 -5.70 9.50
CA GLU A 100 -6.71 -5.79 9.35
C GLU A 100 -7.24 -4.41 9.76
N ASP A 101 -7.31 -3.48 8.81
CA ASP A 101 -8.25 -2.36 8.94
C ASP A 101 -9.55 -2.86 8.32
N GLU A 102 -10.33 -3.50 9.19
CA GLU A 102 -11.69 -3.93 8.94
C GLU A 102 -12.55 -2.70 8.62
N GLN A 103 -12.63 -2.32 7.35
CA GLN A 103 -13.72 -1.47 6.92
C GLN A 103 -14.96 -2.37 6.76
N SER A 104 -15.75 -2.46 7.83
CA SER A 104 -17.09 -3.02 7.80
C SER A 104 -17.94 -2.21 6.81
N ASP A 105 -18.15 -2.79 5.63
CA ASP A 105 -19.16 -2.32 4.68
C ASP A 105 -20.52 -2.84 5.17
N GLU A 106 -21.06 -2.18 6.19
CA GLU A 106 -22.45 -2.32 6.60
C GLU A 106 -23.29 -1.23 5.93
N ASN A 107 -23.24 -1.16 4.60
CA ASN A 107 -24.30 -0.51 3.86
C ASN A 107 -25.50 -1.47 3.82
N ILE A 108 -26.34 -1.40 4.83
CA ILE A 108 -27.62 -2.10 4.86
C ILE A 108 -28.47 -1.63 3.67
N ASP A 109 -28.54 -2.54 2.71
CA ASP A 109 -29.46 -2.56 1.59
C ASP A 109 -30.90 -2.64 2.07
N GLY A 110 -31.80 -1.88 1.43
CA GLY A 110 -33.23 -2.18 1.44
C GLY A 110 -34.12 -1.34 2.38
N MET A 111 -34.65 -0.24 1.83
CA MET A 111 -36.12 -0.09 1.82
C MET A 111 -36.52 0.76 0.61
N GLU A 112 -36.80 0.05 -0.48
CA GLU A 112 -37.57 0.55 -1.59
C GLU A 112 -39.00 0.74 -1.08
N SER A 113 -39.52 1.98 -1.09
CA SER A 113 -40.95 2.22 -0.96
C SER A 113 -41.42 2.98 -2.20
N ASP A 114 -41.62 2.21 -3.26
CA ASP A 114 -42.66 2.45 -4.28
C ASP A 114 -44.00 2.52 -3.50
N GLY A 115 -44.84 3.56 -3.59
CA GLY A 115 -45.44 4.09 -4.80
C GLY A 115 -46.92 3.74 -4.74
N GLU A 116 -47.81 4.71 -4.49
CA GLU A 116 -49.09 4.78 -5.21
C GLU A 116 -49.81 6.11 -4.96
N SER A 117 -50.32 6.62 -6.08
CA SER A 117 -51.18 7.78 -6.25
C SER A 117 -52.61 7.40 -5.86
N ALA A 118 -53.36 8.33 -5.27
CA ALA A 118 -54.82 8.29 -5.34
C ALA A 118 -55.35 9.73 -5.39
N GLU A 119 -55.77 10.08 -6.60
CA GLU A 119 -56.77 11.09 -6.90
C GLU A 119 -58.07 10.90 -6.10
N GLU A 120 -58.54 11.96 -5.40
CA GLU A 120 -59.92 12.47 -5.42
C GLU A 120 -59.96 13.90 -4.83
#